data_AF-A0A955SEX5-F1
#
_entry.id   AF-A0A955SEX5-F1
#
_cell.length_a   1.000
_cell.length_b   1.000
_cell.length_c   1.000
_cell.angle_alpha   90.00
_cell.angle_beta   90.00
_cell.angle_gamma   90.00
#
_symmetry.space_group_name_H-M   'P 1'
#
loop_
_entity.id
_entity.type
_entity.pdbx_description
1 polymer ?
#
loop_
_entity_poly.entity_id
_entity_poly.type
_entity_poly.pdbx_seq_one_letter_code
_entity_poly.pdbx_strand_id
1 'polypeptide(L)'
;MSELPVGDSPDPISAPYFPDRVHEFIWRNWEAVPAEKLAKILGATVEQITEIAVSMGLPEKPEVPSRMLERGYVGLIRRNWHLLPYDQLLELLEMTPDRLNVMLREEDFLWIKLGRRKPACPPLRYEPPDSMAQNRATEIRRLVEKEFGEALSNQGEPRFDFVRQLSQPLPEEDLETPAKKTDSFRRIVYSYVAVYGDPLMRPELDPYPDGLLQRLASVGVNGVWLHAVLRDLAPGGETFPEFGEGCETRLANLRDLVKRASGYGIRVYLYFNEPRAMPLSFFEGRSEMAGVKEEHLQALCTSHPKVRKWMGDALAFIFREVPDLGGVYVITASENLTNCASHGDWKSCPHCASRTDSEILTEVVAVIEEGVHRGNPEARVLISDWGWKGHGDAREIIPLLPKAITLMSVSEWNLPIERGGVESLVGEYSISSVGPGPRSLPHWKAARENGMGTGAEIQFNNTCEIASLPYIPVMDLVAEHCSNLLAAADLDAMLIGWTMGGYPSPNIAVAKRLCQ
;
A
#
# COMPACT_ATOMS: atom_id res chain seq x y z
N MET A 1 10.97 17.52 18.95
CA MET A 1 11.61 16.23 18.61
C MET A 1 10.55 15.17 18.80
N SER A 2 10.09 14.48 17.75
CA SER A 2 9.13 13.41 17.98
C SER A 2 9.83 12.22 18.61
N GLU A 3 9.22 11.66 19.66
CA GLU A 3 9.71 10.42 20.27
C GLU A 3 9.34 9.25 19.35
N LEU A 4 10.36 8.51 18.90
CA LEU A 4 10.16 7.28 18.13
C LEU A 4 9.37 6.26 18.98
N PRO A 5 8.45 5.47 18.39
CA PRO A 5 7.68 4.50 19.13
C PRO A 5 8.59 3.38 19.65
N VAL A 6 8.46 3.00 20.92
CA VAL A 6 9.31 1.97 21.56
C VAL A 6 8.52 0.71 21.93
N GLY A 7 7.28 0.84 22.39
CA GLY A 7 6.50 -0.29 22.90
C GLY A 7 7.04 -0.83 24.22
N ASP A 8 7.00 -2.14 24.42
CA ASP A 8 7.44 -2.82 25.65
C ASP A 8 8.95 -3.14 25.71
N SER A 9 9.67 -2.89 24.61
CA SER A 9 11.13 -2.98 24.51
C SER A 9 11.76 -4.27 25.06
N PRO A 10 11.36 -5.46 24.58
CA PRO A 10 11.91 -6.73 25.06
C PRO A 10 13.37 -6.93 24.63
N ASP A 11 13.99 -7.97 25.16
CA ASP A 11 15.30 -8.41 24.68
C ASP A 11 15.25 -8.76 23.17
N PRO A 12 16.32 -8.45 22.42
CA PRO A 12 16.42 -8.83 21.02
C PRO A 12 16.43 -10.35 20.84
N ILE A 13 15.88 -10.83 19.72
CA ILE A 13 15.94 -12.24 19.35
C ILE A 13 17.37 -12.53 18.88
N SER A 14 17.99 -13.55 19.46
CA SER A 14 19.32 -14.01 19.05
C SER A 14 19.25 -14.90 17.80
N ALA A 15 20.27 -14.80 16.96
CA ALA A 15 20.49 -15.71 15.83
C ALA A 15 21.65 -16.66 16.15
N PRO A 16 21.44 -17.76 16.89
CA PRO A 16 22.50 -18.60 17.43
C PRO A 16 23.33 -19.33 16.37
N TYR A 17 22.92 -19.26 15.11
CA TYR A 17 23.63 -19.86 13.99
C TYR A 17 24.78 -18.98 13.46
N PHE A 18 24.83 -17.69 13.81
CA PHE A 18 25.98 -16.82 13.54
C PHE A 18 27.02 -16.87 14.67
N PRO A 19 28.30 -16.58 14.37
CA PRO A 19 29.36 -16.49 15.39
C PRO A 19 29.04 -15.50 16.51
N ASP A 20 28.61 -14.30 16.13
CA ASP A 20 28.22 -13.21 17.02
C ASP A 20 27.35 -12.18 16.26
N ARG A 21 26.98 -11.09 16.94
CA ARG A 21 26.15 -10.02 16.38
C ARG A 21 26.84 -9.21 15.28
N VAL A 22 28.18 -9.10 15.30
CA VAL A 22 28.94 -8.38 14.26
C VAL A 22 28.91 -9.18 12.96
N HIS A 23 29.13 -10.48 13.03
CA HIS A 23 29.00 -11.39 11.89
C HIS A 23 27.57 -11.40 11.33
N GLU A 24 26.55 -11.48 12.21
CA GLU A 24 25.14 -11.39 11.79
C GLU A 24 24.83 -10.07 11.07
N PHE A 25 25.29 -8.94 11.61
CA PHE A 25 25.09 -7.62 11.02
C PHE A 25 25.78 -7.48 9.66
N ILE A 26 27.03 -7.92 9.54
CA ILE A 26 27.78 -7.87 8.27
C ILE A 26 27.11 -8.78 7.25
N TRP A 27 26.83 -10.04 7.60
CA TRP A 27 26.17 -10.99 6.71
C TRP A 27 24.86 -10.46 6.14
N ARG A 28 23.99 -9.90 6.99
CA ARG A 28 22.68 -9.40 6.55
C ARG A 28 22.75 -8.16 5.68
N ASN A 29 23.83 -7.37 5.76
CA ASN A 29 23.91 -6.08 5.08
C ASN A 29 24.99 -6.01 4.00
N TRP A 30 25.85 -7.03 3.84
CA TRP A 30 27.04 -6.99 2.98
C TRP A 30 26.76 -6.56 1.54
N GLU A 31 25.73 -7.12 0.92
CA GLU A 31 25.35 -6.77 -0.45
C GLU A 31 24.27 -5.67 -0.51
N ALA A 32 23.88 -5.09 0.63
CA ALA A 32 22.78 -4.12 0.70
C ALA A 32 23.24 -2.73 1.14
N VAL A 33 24.40 -2.63 1.78
CA VAL A 33 24.92 -1.41 2.37
C VAL A 33 26.42 -1.33 2.09
N PRO A 34 26.95 -0.17 1.66
CA PRO A 34 28.38 -0.02 1.40
C PRO A 34 29.23 -0.38 2.63
N ALA A 35 30.39 -1.01 2.40
CA ALA A 35 31.27 -1.45 3.48
C ALA A 35 31.74 -0.28 4.37
N GLU A 36 31.93 0.91 3.79
CA GLU A 36 32.29 2.15 4.49
C GLU A 36 31.23 2.53 5.53
N LYS A 37 29.95 2.36 5.20
CA LYS A 37 28.85 2.64 6.12
C LYS A 37 28.81 1.61 7.26
N LEU A 38 28.99 0.32 6.95
CA LEU A 38 29.05 -0.74 7.96
C LEU A 38 30.23 -0.51 8.92
N ALA A 39 31.40 -0.17 8.38
CA ALA A 39 32.60 0.15 9.16
C ALA A 39 32.36 1.36 10.08
N LYS A 40 31.75 2.43 9.56
CA LYS A 40 31.40 3.62 10.36
C LYS A 40 30.47 3.28 11.53
N ILE A 41 29.40 2.52 11.28
CA ILE A 41 28.42 2.16 12.32
C ILE A 41 29.07 1.32 13.43
N LEU A 42 29.96 0.40 13.05
CA LEU A 42 30.67 -0.48 13.98
C LEU A 42 31.88 0.18 14.65
N GLY A 43 32.39 1.30 14.12
CA GLY A 43 33.65 1.90 14.57
C GLY A 43 34.88 1.10 14.15
N ALA A 44 34.86 0.53 12.93
CA ALA A 44 35.90 -0.33 12.37
C ALA A 44 36.52 0.29 11.10
N THR A 45 37.51 -0.40 10.52
CA THR A 45 37.99 -0.11 9.16
C THR A 45 37.25 -0.96 8.12
N VAL A 46 37.29 -0.56 6.85
CA VAL A 46 36.67 -1.32 5.75
C VAL A 46 37.31 -2.70 5.60
N GLU A 47 38.62 -2.78 5.82
CA GLU A 47 39.38 -4.03 5.77
C GLU A 47 38.87 -5.02 6.82
N GLN A 48 38.63 -4.57 8.06
CA GLN A 48 38.09 -5.40 9.13
C GLN A 48 36.70 -5.95 8.82
N ILE A 49 35.83 -5.12 8.22
CA ILE A 49 34.49 -5.57 7.79
C ILE A 49 34.60 -6.61 6.67
N THR A 50 35.48 -6.36 5.70
CA THR A 50 35.72 -7.24 4.56
C THR A 50 36.29 -8.59 5.03
N GLU A 51 37.22 -8.58 5.96
CA GLU A 51 37.80 -9.79 6.57
C GLU A 51 36.72 -10.67 7.22
N ILE A 52 35.79 -10.07 7.98
CA ILE A 52 34.67 -10.81 8.58
C ILE A 52 33.72 -11.37 7.51
N ALA A 53 33.41 -10.59 6.46
CA ALA A 53 32.54 -11.08 5.39
C ALA A 53 33.18 -12.29 4.69
N VAL A 54 34.45 -12.17 4.29
CA VAL A 54 35.22 -13.22 3.60
C VAL A 54 35.45 -14.44 4.51
N SER A 55 35.60 -14.26 5.83
CA SER A 55 35.74 -15.39 6.76
C SER A 55 34.50 -16.27 6.81
N MET A 56 33.32 -15.74 6.45
CA MET A 56 32.07 -16.49 6.30
C MET A 56 31.81 -17.00 4.87
N GLY A 57 32.73 -16.77 3.92
CA GLY A 57 32.60 -17.20 2.52
C GLY A 57 31.84 -16.23 1.61
N LEU A 58 31.61 -14.99 2.05
CA LEU A 58 31.01 -13.96 1.21
C LEU A 58 32.05 -13.38 0.22
N PRO A 59 31.61 -12.84 -0.94
CA PRO A 59 32.53 -12.24 -1.92
C PRO A 59 33.26 -11.04 -1.31
N GLU A 60 34.55 -10.89 -1.63
CA GLU A 60 35.39 -9.79 -1.14
C GLU A 60 34.88 -8.41 -1.59
N LYS A 61 34.28 -8.34 -2.78
CA LYS A 61 33.73 -7.12 -3.36
C LYS A 61 32.24 -7.28 -3.61
N PRO A 62 31.37 -6.89 -2.66
CA PRO A 62 29.93 -6.99 -2.84
C PRO A 62 29.45 -5.94 -3.85
N GLU A 63 28.48 -6.32 -4.68
CA GLU A 63 27.72 -5.36 -5.46
C GLU A 63 26.57 -4.81 -4.60
N VAL A 64 26.62 -3.50 -4.31
CA VAL A 64 25.61 -2.84 -3.49
C VAL A 64 24.65 -2.05 -4.39
N PRO A 65 23.34 -2.34 -4.36
CA PRO A 65 22.35 -1.61 -5.16
C PRO A 65 22.27 -0.14 -4.73
N SER A 66 22.47 0.77 -5.67
CA SER A 66 22.46 2.23 -5.43
C SER A 66 21.14 2.74 -4.86
N ARG A 67 20.02 2.08 -5.17
CA ARG A 67 18.67 2.45 -4.72
C ARG A 67 18.18 1.71 -3.48
N MET A 68 19.07 1.04 -2.73
CA MET A 68 18.65 0.26 -1.55
C MET A 68 18.04 1.14 -0.45
N LEU A 69 18.55 2.36 -0.23
CA LEU A 69 17.97 3.29 0.75
C LEU A 69 16.61 3.85 0.31
N GLU A 70 16.39 4.00 -0.99
CA GLU A 70 15.14 4.55 -1.54
C GLU A 70 14.04 3.50 -1.64
N ARG A 71 14.39 2.28 -2.09
CA ARG A 71 13.41 1.22 -2.42
C ARG A 71 13.47 0.00 -1.50
N GLY A 72 14.58 -0.21 -0.81
CA GLY A 72 14.84 -1.38 0.04
C GLY A 72 14.86 -1.09 1.54
N TYR A 73 14.54 0.13 1.98
CA TYR A 73 14.68 0.55 3.38
C TYR A 73 13.88 -0.32 4.36
N VAL A 74 12.69 -0.81 3.99
CA VAL A 74 11.91 -1.74 4.83
C VAL A 74 12.70 -3.02 5.08
N GLY A 75 13.38 -3.53 4.05
CA GLY A 75 14.28 -4.67 4.16
C GLY A 75 15.44 -4.40 5.11
N LEU A 76 16.05 -3.21 5.03
CA LEU A 76 17.11 -2.79 5.95
C LEU A 76 16.61 -2.68 7.40
N ILE A 77 15.43 -2.09 7.62
CA ILE A 77 14.80 -2.02 8.94
C ILE A 77 14.59 -3.43 9.50
N ARG A 78 13.94 -4.32 8.74
CA ARG A 78 13.62 -5.69 9.20
C ARG A 78 14.87 -6.50 9.51
N ARG A 79 15.92 -6.40 8.67
CA ARG A 79 17.21 -7.09 8.88
C ARG A 79 17.90 -6.69 10.19
N ASN A 80 17.70 -5.44 10.61
CA ASN A 80 18.44 -4.81 11.70
C ASN A 80 17.58 -4.49 12.94
N TRP A 81 16.28 -4.81 12.92
CA TRP A 81 15.34 -4.45 13.98
C TRP A 81 15.70 -5.01 15.36
N HIS A 82 16.23 -6.23 15.38
CA HIS A 82 16.75 -6.91 16.57
C HIS A 82 18.27 -6.75 16.75
N LEU A 83 18.95 -6.03 15.86
CA LEU A 83 20.41 -5.86 15.90
C LEU A 83 20.85 -4.48 16.37
N LEU A 84 20.18 -3.41 15.92
CA LEU A 84 20.63 -2.04 16.16
C LEU A 84 19.70 -1.28 17.11
N PRO A 85 20.24 -0.44 18.01
CA PRO A 85 19.45 0.62 18.65
C PRO A 85 19.00 1.65 17.61
N TYR A 86 18.04 2.51 17.97
CA TYR A 86 17.51 3.52 17.04
C TYR A 86 18.61 4.43 16.47
N ASP A 87 19.56 4.89 17.27
CA ASP A 87 20.63 5.78 16.81
C ASP A 87 21.44 5.18 15.65
N GLN A 88 21.85 3.91 15.76
CA GLN A 88 22.58 3.23 14.69
C GLN A 88 21.68 2.87 13.52
N LEU A 89 20.39 2.59 13.76
CA LEU A 89 19.43 2.33 12.69
C LEU A 89 19.17 3.61 11.86
N LEU A 90 19.07 4.77 12.49
CA LEU A 90 18.94 6.06 11.83
C LEU A 90 20.19 6.39 11.00
N GLU A 91 21.38 6.09 11.53
CA GLU A 91 22.64 6.25 10.79
C GLU A 91 22.74 5.32 9.56
N LEU A 92 22.27 4.07 9.70
CA LEU A 92 22.18 3.10 8.61
C LEU A 92 21.25 3.57 7.49
N LEU A 93 20.08 4.08 7.86
CA LEU A 93 19.02 4.48 6.93
C LEU A 93 19.20 5.90 6.36
N GLU A 94 20.09 6.70 6.94
CA GLU A 94 20.25 8.13 6.61
C GLU A 94 18.95 8.92 6.81
N MET A 95 18.23 8.61 7.90
CA MET A 95 16.93 9.20 8.21
C MET A 95 16.97 10.02 9.49
N THR A 96 16.12 11.05 9.55
CA THR A 96 15.81 11.76 10.79
C THR A 96 14.82 10.94 11.64
N PRO A 97 14.77 11.16 12.97
CA PRO A 97 13.76 10.54 13.83
C PRO A 97 12.34 10.80 13.36
N ASP A 98 12.04 12.05 12.96
CA ASP A 98 10.69 12.43 12.52
C ASP A 98 10.30 11.70 11.23
N ARG A 99 11.23 11.55 10.27
CA ARG A 99 10.98 10.78 9.04
C ARG A 99 10.69 9.31 9.37
N LEU A 100 11.51 8.66 10.20
CA LEU A 100 11.27 7.28 10.60
C LEU A 100 9.96 7.11 11.38
N ASN A 101 9.61 8.06 12.25
CA ASN A 101 8.37 8.03 13.01
C ASN A 101 7.14 8.07 12.08
N VAL A 102 7.14 8.96 11.09
CA VAL A 102 6.07 9.01 10.06
C VAL A 102 6.00 7.68 9.32
N MET A 103 7.14 7.14 8.87
CA MET A 103 7.18 5.88 8.13
C MET A 103 6.65 4.70 8.95
N LEU A 104 7.04 4.58 10.21
CA LEU A 104 6.58 3.50 11.10
C LEU A 104 5.05 3.53 11.30
N ARG A 105 4.45 4.73 11.34
CA ARG A 105 3.01 4.92 11.60
C ARG A 105 2.17 4.84 10.34
N GLU A 106 2.60 5.50 9.27
CA GLU A 106 1.78 5.77 8.09
C GLU A 106 2.09 4.83 6.91
N GLU A 107 3.30 4.28 6.81
CA GLU A 107 3.67 3.43 5.69
C GLU A 107 3.36 1.96 6.00
N ASP A 108 2.30 1.44 5.37
CA ASP A 108 1.97 0.01 5.29
C ASP A 108 1.96 -0.72 6.64
N PHE A 109 1.44 -0.05 7.67
CA PHE A 109 1.36 -0.57 9.03
C PHE A 109 2.70 -1.12 9.56
N LEU A 110 3.83 -0.51 9.15
CA LEU A 110 5.16 -1.06 9.40
C LEU A 110 5.43 -1.29 10.88
N TRP A 111 5.01 -0.39 11.77
CA TRP A 111 5.10 -0.59 13.22
C TRP A 111 4.37 -1.85 13.71
N ILE A 112 3.20 -2.13 13.16
CA ILE A 112 2.42 -3.34 13.48
C ILE A 112 3.15 -4.59 12.97
N LYS A 113 3.66 -4.54 11.73
CA LYS A 113 4.44 -5.64 11.12
C LYS A 113 5.75 -5.92 11.86
N LEU A 114 6.27 -4.93 12.58
CA LEU A 114 7.43 -5.04 13.48
C LEU A 114 7.06 -5.44 14.92
N GLY A 115 5.80 -5.81 15.17
CA GLY A 115 5.32 -6.35 16.45
C GLY A 115 4.93 -5.30 17.48
N ARG A 116 4.72 -4.04 17.05
CA ARG A 116 4.42 -2.88 17.90
C ARG A 116 5.44 -2.67 19.03
N ARG A 117 6.71 -2.99 18.76
CA ARG A 117 7.80 -2.90 19.72
C ARG A 117 9.15 -2.75 19.03
N LYS A 118 10.06 -2.02 19.66
CA LYS A 118 11.48 -1.97 19.31
C LYS A 118 12.28 -2.69 20.39
N PRO A 119 12.96 -3.82 20.08
CA PRO A 119 13.79 -4.50 21.06
C PRO A 119 14.92 -3.63 21.61
N ALA A 120 15.28 -3.87 22.88
CA ALA A 120 16.36 -3.21 23.62
C ALA A 120 17.75 -3.66 23.12
N CYS A 121 18.08 -3.31 21.88
CA CYS A 121 19.36 -3.67 21.27
C CYS A 121 20.50 -2.82 21.88
N PRO A 122 21.53 -3.42 22.49
CA PRO A 122 22.71 -2.65 22.89
C PRO A 122 23.46 -2.17 21.65
N PRO A 123 24.18 -1.02 21.74
CA PRO A 123 25.01 -0.54 20.64
C PRO A 123 25.95 -1.64 20.12
N LEU A 124 26.00 -1.80 18.80
CA LEU A 124 26.85 -2.77 18.15
C LEU A 124 28.17 -2.11 17.76
N ARG A 125 29.28 -2.67 18.24
CA ARG A 125 30.64 -2.20 17.94
C ARG A 125 31.47 -3.36 17.42
N TYR A 126 32.47 -3.03 16.62
CA TYR A 126 33.42 -4.02 16.18
C TYR A 126 34.25 -4.52 17.35
N GLU A 127 34.37 -5.84 17.41
CA GLU A 127 35.28 -6.56 18.30
C GLU A 127 36.04 -7.57 17.44
N PRO A 128 37.37 -7.71 17.61
CA PRO A 128 38.12 -8.73 16.89
C PRO A 128 37.55 -10.13 17.18
N PRO A 129 37.30 -10.97 16.14
CA PRO A 129 36.75 -12.31 16.34
C PRO A 129 37.66 -13.17 17.22
N ASP A 130 37.09 -13.76 18.28
CA ASP A 130 37.79 -14.74 19.10
C ASP A 130 37.93 -16.11 18.38
N SER A 131 38.61 -17.06 19.00
CA SER A 131 38.82 -18.39 18.40
C SER A 131 37.52 -19.14 18.12
N MET A 132 36.48 -18.94 18.94
CA MET A 132 35.20 -19.61 18.75
C MET A 132 34.46 -19.01 17.55
N ALA A 133 34.48 -17.68 17.43
CA ALA A 133 33.89 -16.96 16.31
C ALA A 133 34.58 -17.31 14.99
N GLN A 134 35.91 -17.36 14.97
CA GLN A 134 36.70 -17.77 13.80
C GLN A 134 36.39 -19.20 13.34
N ASN A 135 36.29 -20.14 14.28
CA ASN A 135 35.94 -21.52 13.97
C ASN A 135 34.52 -21.61 13.38
N ARG A 136 33.56 -20.90 13.97
CA ARG A 136 32.18 -20.88 13.47
C ARG A 136 32.06 -20.21 12.10
N ALA A 137 32.78 -19.11 11.86
CA ALA A 137 32.85 -18.48 10.55
C ALA A 137 33.43 -19.44 9.49
N THR A 138 34.47 -20.20 9.84
CA THR A 138 35.05 -21.22 8.95
C THR A 138 34.04 -22.33 8.61
N GLU A 139 33.21 -22.76 9.56
CA GLU A 139 32.13 -23.71 9.30
C GLU A 139 31.08 -23.15 8.33
N ILE A 140 30.66 -21.90 8.53
CA ILE A 140 29.74 -21.20 7.63
C ILE A 140 30.34 -21.11 6.23
N ARG A 141 31.60 -20.70 6.12
CA ARG A 141 32.32 -20.63 4.85
C ARG A 141 32.32 -21.96 4.10
N ARG A 142 32.63 -23.07 4.77
CA ARG A 142 32.59 -24.40 4.15
C ARG A 142 31.20 -24.75 3.62
N LEU A 143 30.13 -24.39 4.36
CA LEU A 143 28.76 -24.61 3.91
C LEU A 143 28.45 -23.75 2.67
N VAL A 144 28.81 -22.47 2.71
CA VAL A 144 28.59 -21.51 1.62
C VAL A 144 29.32 -21.94 0.34
N GLU A 145 30.59 -22.28 0.45
CA GLU A 145 31.41 -22.77 -0.68
C GLU A 145 30.90 -24.11 -1.23
N LYS A 146 30.40 -25.01 -0.37
CA LYS A 146 29.85 -26.30 -0.79
C LYS A 146 28.51 -26.16 -1.53
N GLU A 147 27.59 -25.36 -0.99
CA GLU A 147 26.22 -25.29 -1.49
C GLU A 147 26.11 -24.34 -2.71
N PHE A 148 26.90 -23.26 -2.74
CA PHE A 148 26.83 -22.27 -3.83
C PHE A 148 28.08 -22.26 -4.73
N GLY A 149 29.27 -22.50 -4.19
CA GLY A 149 30.51 -22.54 -4.97
C GLY A 149 30.72 -21.33 -5.88
N GLU A 150 31.01 -21.58 -7.15
CA GLU A 150 31.21 -20.52 -8.17
C GLU A 150 29.97 -19.65 -8.41
N ALA A 151 28.77 -20.13 -8.05
CA ALA A 151 27.53 -19.36 -8.24
C ALA A 151 27.51 -18.05 -7.43
N LEU A 152 28.27 -17.95 -6.34
CA LEU A 152 28.43 -16.71 -5.57
C LEU A 152 29.22 -15.63 -6.31
N SER A 153 30.02 -16.03 -7.29
CA SER A 153 30.81 -15.11 -8.12
C SER A 153 30.08 -14.73 -9.41
N ASN A 154 28.96 -15.39 -9.73
CA ASN A 154 28.17 -15.08 -10.90
C ASN A 154 27.37 -13.79 -10.65
N GLN A 155 27.39 -12.87 -11.62
CA GLN A 155 26.50 -11.72 -11.60
C GLN A 155 25.05 -12.19 -11.83
N GLY A 156 24.24 -12.14 -10.77
CA GLY A 156 22.80 -12.30 -10.86
C GLY A 156 22.14 -11.06 -11.45
N GLU A 157 20.81 -11.09 -11.57
CA GLU A 157 20.05 -9.88 -11.92
C GLU A 157 20.20 -8.83 -10.79
N PRO A 158 20.59 -7.59 -11.11
CA PRO A 158 20.74 -6.55 -10.10
C PRO A 158 19.42 -6.31 -9.35
N ARG A 159 19.49 -6.05 -8.04
CA ARG A 159 18.27 -5.73 -7.26
C ARG A 159 17.59 -4.51 -7.86
N PHE A 160 16.26 -4.60 -7.99
CA PHE A 160 15.42 -3.57 -8.60
C PHE A 160 15.59 -3.37 -10.11
N ASP A 161 16.32 -4.23 -10.84
CA ASP A 161 16.44 -4.10 -12.30
C ASP A 161 15.07 -4.18 -13.00
N PHE A 162 14.12 -4.93 -12.44
CA PHE A 162 12.72 -4.95 -12.90
C PHE A 162 12.10 -3.55 -12.98
N VAL A 163 12.49 -2.59 -12.12
CA VAL A 163 12.00 -1.20 -12.19
C VAL A 163 12.50 -0.55 -13.47
N ARG A 164 13.78 -0.72 -13.83
CA ARG A 164 14.33 -0.22 -15.10
C ARG A 164 13.63 -0.87 -16.28
N GLN A 165 13.47 -2.20 -16.26
CA GLN A 165 12.81 -2.94 -17.35
C GLN A 165 11.35 -2.49 -17.56
N LEU A 166 10.59 -2.33 -16.47
CA LEU A 166 9.21 -1.84 -16.54
C LEU A 166 9.12 -0.35 -16.85
N SER A 167 10.15 0.44 -16.57
CA SER A 167 10.16 1.86 -16.95
C SER A 167 10.45 2.06 -18.44
N GLN A 168 11.21 1.16 -19.06
CA GLN A 168 11.55 1.25 -20.47
C GLN A 168 10.30 1.11 -21.35
N PRO A 169 10.04 2.07 -22.26
CA PRO A 169 8.94 1.98 -23.22
C PRO A 169 9.03 0.71 -24.05
N LEU A 170 7.87 0.15 -24.42
CA LEU A 170 7.76 -0.91 -25.41
C LEU A 170 8.13 -0.36 -26.80
N PRO A 171 8.71 -1.19 -27.70
CA PRO A 171 8.85 -0.86 -29.11
C PRO A 171 7.49 -0.48 -29.73
N GLU A 172 7.48 0.44 -30.70
CA GLU A 172 6.24 0.89 -31.37
C GLU A 172 5.45 -0.26 -32.00
N GLU A 173 6.14 -1.33 -32.43
CA GLU A 173 5.55 -2.53 -33.04
C GLU A 173 4.72 -3.36 -32.04
N ASP A 174 5.02 -3.25 -30.75
CA ASP A 174 4.33 -3.96 -29.65
C ASP A 174 3.20 -3.12 -29.03
N LEU A 175 3.02 -1.88 -29.49
CA LEU A 175 1.94 -1.01 -29.01
C LEU A 175 0.63 -1.41 -29.69
N GLU A 176 -0.26 -2.06 -28.93
CA GLU A 176 -1.65 -2.16 -29.35
C GLU A 176 -2.26 -0.75 -29.49
N THR A 177 -3.03 -0.54 -30.56
CA THR A 177 -3.77 0.73 -30.72
C THR A 177 -4.70 0.89 -29.51
N PRO A 178 -4.67 2.05 -28.81
CA PRO A 178 -5.52 2.26 -27.65
C PRO A 178 -6.96 1.89 -27.97
N ALA A 179 -7.58 1.05 -27.13
CA ALA A 179 -8.99 0.74 -27.25
C ALA A 179 -9.77 2.07 -27.36
N LYS A 180 -10.79 2.10 -28.23
CA LYS A 180 -11.63 3.30 -28.39
C LYS A 180 -12.09 3.76 -27.00
N LYS A 181 -12.22 5.08 -26.80
CA LYS A 181 -12.70 5.77 -25.57
C LYS A 181 -14.06 5.28 -25.02
N THR A 182 -14.67 4.27 -25.64
CA THR A 182 -16.02 3.75 -25.42
C THR A 182 -16.07 2.57 -24.44
N ASP A 183 -14.95 2.01 -23.98
CA ASP A 183 -14.98 0.95 -22.94
C ASP A 183 -15.41 1.57 -21.59
N SER A 184 -16.66 1.32 -21.21
CA SER A 184 -17.25 1.78 -19.95
C SER A 184 -16.84 0.90 -18.76
N PHE A 185 -16.35 -0.31 -18.99
CA PHE A 185 -15.94 -1.20 -17.92
C PHE A 185 -14.56 -0.79 -17.40
N ARG A 186 -14.39 -0.65 -16.08
CA ARG A 186 -13.09 -0.23 -15.50
C ARG A 186 -12.31 -1.41 -14.95
N ARG A 187 -11.06 -1.56 -15.38
CA ARG A 187 -10.09 -2.51 -14.84
C ARG A 187 -8.97 -1.70 -14.20
N ILE A 188 -9.02 -1.60 -12.88
CA ILE A 188 -8.18 -0.69 -12.10
C ILE A 188 -7.16 -1.49 -11.30
N VAL A 189 -5.89 -1.11 -11.37
CA VAL A 189 -4.81 -1.79 -10.63
C VAL A 189 -3.95 -0.81 -9.82
N TYR A 190 -3.31 -1.32 -8.77
CA TYR A 190 -2.19 -0.62 -8.12
C TYR A 190 -0.90 -0.81 -8.92
N SER A 191 0.09 0.05 -8.73
CA SER A 191 1.39 -0.13 -9.39
C SER A 191 2.19 -1.28 -8.80
N TYR A 192 2.89 -2.02 -9.66
CA TYR A 192 3.88 -3.02 -9.23
C TYR A 192 5.22 -2.42 -8.76
N VAL A 193 5.55 -1.20 -9.19
CA VAL A 193 6.85 -0.55 -8.88
C VAL A 193 6.73 0.61 -7.91
N ALA A 194 5.52 0.92 -7.45
CA ALA A 194 5.30 1.95 -6.45
C ALA A 194 5.94 1.55 -5.12
N VAL A 195 6.55 2.53 -4.48
CA VAL A 195 6.96 2.45 -3.08
C VAL A 195 5.95 3.21 -2.22
N TYR A 196 5.85 2.83 -0.95
CA TYR A 196 5.03 3.58 0.00
C TYR A 196 5.59 4.99 0.24
N GLY A 197 4.71 5.87 0.70
CA GLY A 197 5.00 7.27 0.98
C GLY A 197 4.30 8.21 0.01
N ASP A 198 4.91 9.37 -0.23
CA ASP A 198 4.35 10.47 -1.02
C ASP A 198 5.07 10.61 -2.38
N PRO A 199 4.70 9.82 -3.40
CA PRO A 199 5.31 9.92 -4.73
C PRO A 199 4.94 11.23 -5.44
N LEU A 200 3.91 11.95 -4.99
CA LEU A 200 3.55 13.25 -5.55
C LEU A 200 4.47 14.37 -5.04
N MET A 201 5.15 14.19 -3.91
CA MET A 201 6.25 15.06 -3.48
C MET A 201 7.63 14.60 -3.94
N ARG A 202 7.76 13.33 -4.32
CA ARG A 202 9.02 12.68 -4.75
C ARG A 202 8.86 12.07 -6.14
N PRO A 203 8.76 12.91 -7.20
CA PRO A 203 8.46 12.45 -8.56
C PRO A 203 9.51 11.47 -9.11
N GLU A 204 10.75 11.49 -8.60
CA GLU A 204 11.81 10.54 -8.93
C GLU A 204 11.48 9.07 -8.58
N LEU A 205 10.51 8.84 -7.68
CA LEU A 205 10.03 7.49 -7.37
C LEU A 205 9.17 6.90 -8.48
N ASP A 206 8.53 7.76 -9.29
CA ASP A 206 7.61 7.47 -10.40
C ASP A 206 6.83 6.16 -10.22
N PRO A 207 5.66 6.19 -9.57
CA PRO A 207 4.89 4.98 -9.33
C PRO A 207 4.35 4.39 -10.64
N TYR A 208 4.26 5.15 -11.72
CA TYR A 208 3.67 4.71 -12.98
C TYR A 208 4.51 5.20 -14.16
N PRO A 209 5.70 4.61 -14.37
CA PRO A 209 6.53 4.96 -15.50
C PRO A 209 5.86 4.54 -16.81
N ASP A 210 6.19 5.22 -17.89
CA ASP A 210 5.52 5.05 -19.19
C ASP A 210 5.55 3.61 -19.72
N GLY A 211 6.68 2.92 -19.57
CA GLY A 211 6.80 1.51 -19.95
C GLY A 211 5.84 0.60 -19.18
N LEU A 212 5.49 0.93 -17.93
CA LEU A 212 4.55 0.14 -17.13
C LEU A 212 3.13 0.44 -17.60
N LEU A 213 2.79 1.72 -17.80
CA LEU A 213 1.48 2.13 -18.31
C LEU A 213 1.18 1.48 -19.67
N GLN A 214 2.16 1.43 -20.58
CA GLN A 214 2.01 0.76 -21.87
C GLN A 214 1.73 -0.74 -21.72
N ARG A 215 2.50 -1.44 -20.87
CA ARG A 215 2.29 -2.87 -20.61
C ARG A 215 0.95 -3.15 -19.94
N LEU A 216 0.53 -2.32 -18.99
CA LEU A 216 -0.79 -2.40 -18.36
C LEU A 216 -1.92 -2.24 -19.38
N ALA A 217 -1.83 -1.21 -20.23
CA ALA A 217 -2.79 -0.99 -21.31
C ALA A 217 -2.86 -2.20 -22.27
N SER A 218 -1.72 -2.79 -22.63
CA SER A 218 -1.66 -3.97 -23.52
C SER A 218 -2.43 -5.18 -22.96
N VAL A 219 -2.44 -5.36 -21.64
CA VAL A 219 -3.20 -6.43 -20.97
C VAL A 219 -4.62 -6.01 -20.58
N GLY A 220 -5.09 -4.82 -21.02
CA GLY A 220 -6.49 -4.40 -20.89
C GLY A 220 -6.82 -3.59 -19.62
N VAL A 221 -5.80 -3.19 -18.85
CA VAL A 221 -5.97 -2.26 -17.74
C VAL A 221 -6.24 -0.86 -18.31
N ASN A 222 -7.30 -0.22 -17.84
CA ASN A 222 -7.70 1.13 -18.26
C ASN A 222 -7.89 2.09 -17.07
N GLY A 223 -7.51 1.64 -15.87
CA GLY A 223 -7.46 2.45 -14.66
C GLY A 223 -6.25 2.10 -13.81
N VAL A 224 -5.68 3.09 -13.14
CA VAL A 224 -4.68 2.90 -12.08
C VAL A 224 -5.04 3.75 -10.88
N TRP A 225 -4.68 3.33 -9.68
CA TRP A 225 -5.00 4.09 -8.47
C TRP A 225 -3.77 4.45 -7.63
N LEU A 226 -3.79 5.63 -7.03
CA LEU A 226 -2.72 6.14 -6.17
C LEU A 226 -3.29 6.58 -4.83
N HIS A 227 -2.69 6.12 -3.73
CA HIS A 227 -3.03 6.62 -2.39
C HIS A 227 -2.72 8.11 -2.27
N ALA A 228 -3.64 8.86 -1.68
CA ALA A 228 -3.43 10.26 -1.31
C ALA A 228 -4.13 10.59 0.01
N VAL A 229 -3.75 11.71 0.61
CA VAL A 229 -4.39 12.25 1.82
C VAL A 229 -5.00 13.61 1.47
N LEU A 230 -6.29 13.80 1.76
CA LEU A 230 -7.07 14.96 1.31
C LEU A 230 -6.51 16.28 1.82
N ARG A 231 -6.12 16.32 3.11
CA ARG A 231 -5.49 17.51 3.74
C ARG A 231 -4.12 17.88 3.17
N ASP A 232 -3.47 16.98 2.43
CA ASP A 232 -2.16 17.23 1.82
C ASP A 232 -2.29 17.64 0.34
N LEU A 233 -3.44 17.36 -0.28
CA LEU A 233 -3.75 17.67 -1.69
C LEU A 233 -4.55 18.94 -1.90
N ALA A 234 -5.18 19.51 -0.88
CA ALA A 234 -6.00 20.70 -1.01
C ALA A 234 -5.86 21.66 0.18
N PRO A 235 -5.99 22.98 -0.05
CA PRO A 235 -6.07 23.97 1.01
C PRO A 235 -7.22 23.67 1.98
N GLY A 236 -6.99 23.85 3.29
CA GLY A 236 -8.05 23.64 4.30
C GLY A 236 -9.04 24.78 4.47
N GLY A 237 -8.86 25.88 3.72
CA GLY A 237 -9.69 27.08 3.81
C GLY A 237 -9.65 27.71 5.21
N GLU A 238 -10.72 28.39 5.59
CA GLU A 238 -10.82 29.04 6.91
C GLU A 238 -10.91 28.05 8.07
N THR A 239 -11.41 26.83 7.83
CA THR A 239 -11.62 25.83 8.90
C THR A 239 -10.31 25.23 9.37
N PHE A 240 -9.40 24.91 8.44
CA PHE A 240 -8.13 24.23 8.72
C PHE A 240 -6.99 24.90 7.93
N PRO A 241 -6.61 26.15 8.26
CA PRO A 241 -5.62 26.91 7.48
C PRO A 241 -4.24 26.24 7.40
N GLU A 242 -3.93 25.29 8.28
CA GLU A 242 -2.70 24.50 8.25
C GLU A 242 -2.68 23.39 7.18
N PHE A 243 -3.82 23.05 6.56
CA PHE A 243 -3.88 22.02 5.52
C PHE A 243 -3.54 22.60 4.14
N GLY A 244 -3.00 21.73 3.28
CA GLY A 244 -2.57 22.06 1.92
C GLY A 244 -1.09 22.41 1.80
N GLU A 245 -0.27 22.20 2.84
CA GLU A 245 1.17 22.39 2.74
C GLU A 245 1.76 21.50 1.63
N GLY A 246 2.37 22.12 0.62
CA GLY A 246 2.93 21.42 -0.55
C GLY A 246 1.92 20.93 -1.59
N CYS A 247 0.62 21.27 -1.45
CA CYS A 247 -0.40 20.77 -2.38
C CYS A 247 -0.16 21.20 -3.84
N GLU A 248 0.38 22.39 -4.10
CA GLU A 248 0.68 22.86 -5.45
C GLU A 248 1.64 21.92 -6.20
N THR A 249 2.71 21.49 -5.52
CA THR A 249 3.69 20.52 -6.05
C THR A 249 3.01 19.19 -6.32
N ARG A 250 2.23 18.68 -5.36
CA ARG A 250 1.53 17.40 -5.52
C ARG A 250 0.54 17.42 -6.69
N LEU A 251 -0.24 18.49 -6.81
CA LEU A 251 -1.21 18.66 -7.90
C LEU A 251 -0.53 18.83 -9.25
N ALA A 252 0.63 19.50 -9.32
CA ALA A 252 1.42 19.57 -10.55
C ALA A 252 1.90 18.19 -11.00
N ASN A 253 2.44 17.38 -10.10
CA ASN A 253 2.90 16.02 -10.40
C ASN A 253 1.72 15.07 -10.72
N LEU A 254 0.58 15.25 -10.04
CA LEU A 254 -0.63 14.49 -10.33
C LEU A 254 -1.19 14.82 -11.73
N ARG A 255 -1.18 16.10 -12.14
CA ARG A 255 -1.53 16.51 -13.52
C ARG A 255 -0.62 15.87 -14.55
N ASP A 256 0.68 15.83 -14.30
CA ASP A 256 1.62 15.17 -15.22
C ASP A 256 1.31 13.68 -15.38
N LEU A 257 1.12 12.97 -14.25
CA LEU A 257 0.75 11.55 -14.26
C LEU A 257 -0.57 11.30 -15.02
N VAL A 258 -1.61 12.11 -14.75
CA VAL A 258 -2.91 12.00 -15.45
C VAL A 258 -2.73 12.21 -16.95
N LYS A 259 -1.96 13.22 -17.35
CA LYS A 259 -1.67 13.50 -18.76
C LYS A 259 -0.94 12.32 -19.43
N ARG A 260 0.12 11.78 -18.81
CA ARG A 260 0.87 10.63 -19.33
C ARG A 260 -0.01 9.39 -19.46
N ALA A 261 -0.73 9.03 -18.40
CA ALA A 261 -1.64 7.88 -18.37
C ALA A 261 -2.74 7.97 -19.45
N SER A 262 -3.27 9.18 -19.69
CA SER A 262 -4.31 9.40 -20.70
C SER A 262 -3.84 9.08 -22.12
N GLY A 263 -2.53 9.25 -22.42
CA GLY A 263 -1.93 8.87 -23.70
C GLY A 263 -2.03 7.37 -24.00
N TYR A 264 -2.18 6.55 -22.97
CA TYR A 264 -2.34 5.10 -23.05
C TYR A 264 -3.79 4.63 -22.84
N GLY A 265 -4.75 5.56 -22.77
CA GLY A 265 -6.15 5.23 -22.47
C GLY A 265 -6.41 4.85 -21.00
N ILE A 266 -5.45 5.14 -20.11
CA ILE A 266 -5.55 4.84 -18.68
C ILE A 266 -6.04 6.07 -17.92
N ARG A 267 -7.03 5.88 -17.04
CA ARG A 267 -7.50 6.90 -16.10
C ARG A 267 -6.85 6.70 -14.73
N VAL A 268 -6.51 7.79 -14.06
CA VAL A 268 -5.91 7.76 -12.70
C VAL A 268 -7.00 7.99 -11.66
N TYR A 269 -7.01 7.19 -10.60
CA TYR A 269 -7.94 7.28 -9.48
C TYR A 269 -7.18 7.60 -8.19
N LEU A 270 -7.75 8.45 -7.34
CA LEU A 270 -7.21 8.66 -6.00
C LEU A 270 -7.84 7.68 -5.03
N TYR A 271 -7.00 6.98 -4.27
CA TYR A 271 -7.43 6.13 -3.17
C TYR A 271 -7.47 6.94 -1.87
N PHE A 272 -8.63 6.95 -1.20
CA PHE A 272 -8.88 7.72 0.01
C PHE A 272 -9.44 6.89 1.18
N ASN A 273 -8.92 7.17 2.38
CA ASN A 273 -9.59 6.94 3.66
C ASN A 273 -9.81 8.30 4.34
N GLU A 274 -10.94 8.95 4.05
CA GLU A 274 -11.16 10.33 4.45
C GLU A 274 -12.47 10.53 5.22
N PRO A 275 -12.50 11.47 6.19
CA PRO A 275 -11.41 12.37 6.57
C PRO A 275 -10.38 11.67 7.46
N ARG A 276 -9.07 11.77 7.17
CA ARG A 276 -8.01 11.12 7.96
C ARG A 276 -7.94 11.71 9.38
N ALA A 277 -7.88 10.85 10.41
CA ALA A 277 -7.77 11.29 11.80
C ALA A 277 -6.53 12.17 12.07
N MET A 278 -6.61 12.98 13.13
CA MET A 278 -5.59 13.95 13.51
C MET A 278 -5.06 13.66 14.93
N PRO A 279 -3.82 14.09 15.26
CA PRO A 279 -3.31 14.01 16.63
C PRO A 279 -4.22 14.74 17.62
N LEU A 280 -4.24 14.31 18.88
CA LEU A 280 -5.10 14.92 19.91
C LEU A 280 -4.91 16.44 20.05
N SER A 281 -3.67 16.92 19.91
CA SER A 281 -3.35 18.36 20.00
C SER A 281 -4.00 19.20 18.91
N PHE A 282 -4.37 18.61 17.76
CA PHE A 282 -5.08 19.30 16.69
C PHE A 282 -6.46 19.80 17.14
N PHE A 283 -7.06 19.16 18.15
CA PHE A 283 -8.39 19.48 18.66
C PHE A 283 -8.37 20.48 19.83
N GLU A 284 -7.19 20.97 20.23
CA GLU A 284 -7.07 22.06 21.20
C GLU A 284 -7.77 23.32 20.65
N GLY A 285 -8.88 23.72 21.30
CA GLY A 285 -9.73 24.82 20.82
C GLY A 285 -10.67 24.46 19.65
N ARG A 286 -10.79 23.17 19.29
CA ARG A 286 -11.69 22.66 18.22
C ARG A 286 -12.50 21.44 18.67
N SER A 287 -12.85 21.38 19.96
CA SER A 287 -13.51 20.23 20.58
C SER A 287 -14.84 19.86 19.93
N GLU A 288 -15.55 20.82 19.34
CA GLU A 288 -16.82 20.64 18.64
C GLU A 288 -16.70 19.88 17.32
N MET A 289 -15.48 19.78 16.77
CA MET A 289 -15.18 19.01 15.56
C MET A 289 -14.54 17.65 15.88
N ALA A 290 -14.37 17.35 17.17
CA ALA A 290 -13.65 16.18 17.64
C ALA A 290 -14.58 14.95 17.69
N GLY A 291 -14.19 13.90 16.98
CA GLY A 291 -14.90 12.63 16.90
C GLY A 291 -14.48 11.64 17.98
N VAL A 292 -14.64 10.35 17.68
CA VAL A 292 -14.14 9.26 18.51
C VAL A 292 -12.62 9.29 18.59
N LYS A 293 -12.07 8.83 19.72
CA LYS A 293 -10.64 8.83 20.02
C LYS A 293 -10.10 7.40 19.98
N GLU A 294 -8.93 7.22 19.37
CA GLU A 294 -8.21 5.95 19.35
C GLU A 294 -6.73 6.21 19.62
N GLU A 295 -6.22 5.66 20.71
CA GLU A 295 -4.84 5.89 21.16
C GLU A 295 -4.45 7.38 21.20
N HIS A 296 -3.61 7.81 20.25
CA HIS A 296 -3.03 9.14 20.10
C HIS A 296 -3.68 9.96 18.96
N LEU A 297 -4.69 9.39 18.30
CA LEU A 297 -5.43 10.00 17.21
C LEU A 297 -6.89 10.22 17.60
N GLN A 298 -7.53 11.16 16.92
CA GLN A 298 -8.95 11.43 17.06
C GLN A 298 -9.56 11.78 15.69
N ALA A 299 -10.74 11.22 15.43
CA ALA A 299 -11.43 11.39 14.16
C ALA A 299 -11.91 12.85 13.99
N LEU A 300 -11.96 13.32 12.74
CA LEU A 300 -12.68 14.54 12.39
C LEU A 300 -14.18 14.22 12.34
N CYS A 301 -14.96 14.78 13.25
CA CYS A 301 -16.37 14.42 13.38
C CYS A 301 -17.19 14.96 12.20
N THR A 302 -17.64 14.08 11.32
CA THR A 302 -18.45 14.47 10.15
C THR A 302 -19.86 14.92 10.49
N SER A 303 -20.33 14.77 11.74
CA SER A 303 -21.56 15.44 12.20
C SER A 303 -21.45 16.96 12.23
N HIS A 304 -20.21 17.49 12.28
CA HIS A 304 -19.97 18.92 12.31
C HIS A 304 -19.94 19.49 10.87
N PRO A 305 -20.78 20.50 10.53
CA PRO A 305 -20.93 20.97 9.16
C PRO A 305 -19.66 21.57 8.56
N LYS A 306 -18.78 22.19 9.38
CA LYS A 306 -17.51 22.74 8.89
C LYS A 306 -16.55 21.65 8.40
N VAL A 307 -16.58 20.45 9.00
CA VAL A 307 -15.76 19.30 8.57
C VAL A 307 -16.23 18.84 7.20
N ARG A 308 -17.54 18.61 7.03
CA ARG A 308 -18.13 18.21 5.75
C ARG A 308 -17.91 19.24 4.64
N LYS A 309 -18.08 20.52 4.96
CA LYS A 309 -17.84 21.61 4.02
C LYS A 309 -16.40 21.59 3.52
N TRP A 310 -15.43 21.49 4.44
CA TRP A 310 -14.02 21.37 4.07
C TRP A 310 -13.77 20.15 3.16
N MET A 311 -14.24 18.96 3.53
CA MET A 311 -14.04 17.75 2.75
C MET A 311 -14.56 17.91 1.31
N GLY A 312 -15.79 18.37 1.16
CA GLY A 312 -16.40 18.57 -0.16
C GLY A 312 -15.68 19.65 -0.96
N ASP A 313 -15.29 20.77 -0.34
CA ASP A 313 -14.58 21.87 -1.01
C ASP A 313 -13.19 21.44 -1.48
N ALA A 314 -12.47 20.67 -0.65
CA ALA A 314 -11.17 20.10 -0.96
C ALA A 314 -11.23 19.14 -2.16
N LEU A 315 -12.21 18.22 -2.18
CA LEU A 315 -12.42 17.33 -3.32
C LEU A 315 -12.77 18.10 -4.58
N ALA A 316 -13.69 19.07 -4.49
CA ALA A 316 -14.05 19.90 -5.63
C ALA A 316 -12.87 20.72 -6.16
N PHE A 317 -11.98 21.17 -5.26
CA PHE A 317 -10.73 21.84 -5.64
C PHE A 317 -9.80 20.91 -6.42
N ILE A 318 -9.51 19.70 -5.90
CA ILE A 318 -8.64 18.72 -6.57
C ILE A 318 -9.13 18.40 -7.98
N PHE A 319 -10.43 18.12 -8.14
CA PHE A 319 -11.00 17.74 -9.43
C PHE A 319 -11.11 18.90 -10.44
N ARG A 320 -11.09 20.16 -9.98
CA ARG A 320 -10.91 21.33 -10.86
C ARG A 320 -9.45 21.55 -11.26
N GLU A 321 -8.54 21.39 -10.31
CA GLU A 321 -7.11 21.63 -10.50
C GLU A 321 -6.42 20.52 -11.29
N VAL A 322 -7.02 19.32 -11.35
CA VAL A 322 -6.52 18.17 -12.10
C VAL A 322 -7.59 17.70 -13.10
N PRO A 323 -7.72 18.38 -14.26
CA PRO A 323 -8.61 17.93 -15.33
C PRO A 323 -8.31 16.49 -15.73
N ASP A 324 -9.32 15.77 -16.22
CA ASP A 324 -9.20 14.39 -16.69
C ASP A 324 -8.86 13.32 -15.64
N LEU A 325 -8.75 13.69 -14.36
CA LEU A 325 -8.66 12.73 -13.26
C LEU A 325 -9.87 11.78 -13.29
N GLY A 326 -9.59 10.49 -13.21
CA GLY A 326 -10.56 9.42 -13.47
C GLY A 326 -11.63 9.28 -12.39
N GLY A 327 -11.30 9.60 -11.14
CA GLY A 327 -12.21 9.42 -10.03
C GLY A 327 -11.53 9.16 -8.70
N VAL A 328 -12.31 8.63 -7.76
CA VAL A 328 -11.86 8.17 -6.45
C VAL A 328 -12.25 6.71 -6.23
N TYR A 329 -11.43 6.00 -5.49
CA TYR A 329 -11.80 4.76 -4.81
C TYR A 329 -11.68 4.99 -3.30
N VAL A 330 -12.72 4.65 -2.53
CA VAL A 330 -12.82 5.07 -1.13
C VAL A 330 -13.24 3.92 -0.25
N ILE A 331 -12.48 3.72 0.83
CA ILE A 331 -12.86 2.89 1.97
C ILE A 331 -13.18 3.82 3.15
N THR A 332 -14.41 3.73 3.68
CA THR A 332 -14.92 4.61 4.74
C THR A 332 -15.00 3.94 6.13
N ALA A 333 -14.64 2.66 6.23
CA ALA A 333 -14.62 1.91 7.48
C ALA A 333 -13.48 0.87 7.48
N SER A 334 -13.07 0.43 8.68
CA SER A 334 -11.99 -0.52 8.97
C SER A 334 -10.54 -0.01 8.83
N GLU A 335 -10.10 0.53 7.69
CA GLU A 335 -8.66 0.64 7.43
C GLU A 335 -7.90 1.62 8.33
N ASN A 336 -8.46 2.82 8.42
CA ASN A 336 -7.90 3.93 9.17
C ASN A 336 -9.03 4.57 9.95
N LEU A 337 -8.70 5.15 11.10
CA LEU A 337 -9.64 5.99 11.82
C LEU A 337 -9.95 7.21 10.94
N THR A 338 -11.20 7.32 10.50
CA THR A 338 -11.62 8.38 9.57
C THR A 338 -12.78 9.19 10.12
N ASN A 339 -13.94 8.55 10.22
CA ASN A 339 -15.16 9.09 10.79
C ASN A 339 -15.53 8.32 12.07
N CYS A 340 -16.51 8.83 12.82
CA CYS A 340 -16.89 8.22 14.10
C CYS A 340 -17.35 6.75 13.99
N ALA A 341 -17.87 6.33 12.84
CA ALA A 341 -18.35 4.97 12.62
C ALA A 341 -17.28 4.03 12.06
N SER A 342 -16.11 4.52 11.64
CA SER A 342 -15.15 3.74 10.85
C SER A 342 -14.65 2.48 11.57
N HIS A 343 -14.47 2.55 12.90
CA HIS A 343 -14.08 1.42 13.77
C HIS A 343 -15.17 1.03 14.78
N GLY A 344 -16.41 1.47 14.57
CA GLY A 344 -17.56 1.00 15.35
C GLY A 344 -17.79 1.65 16.72
N ASP A 345 -16.99 2.64 17.14
CA ASP A 345 -17.11 3.30 18.45
C ASP A 345 -17.89 4.63 18.42
N TRP A 346 -18.75 4.88 17.41
CA TRP A 346 -19.40 6.19 17.23
C TRP A 346 -20.23 6.66 18.43
N LYS A 347 -20.66 5.72 19.29
CA LYS A 347 -21.42 6.00 20.52
C LYS A 347 -20.60 6.72 21.59
N SER A 348 -19.27 6.66 21.54
CA SER A 348 -18.40 7.42 22.44
C SER A 348 -18.26 8.89 22.03
N CYS A 349 -18.62 9.24 20.79
CA CYS A 349 -18.63 10.62 20.32
C CYS A 349 -19.90 11.35 20.80
N PRO A 350 -19.79 12.47 21.53
CA PRO A 350 -20.96 13.19 22.06
C PRO A 350 -21.87 13.74 20.98
N HIS A 351 -21.37 13.91 19.76
CA HIS A 351 -22.12 14.42 18.61
C HIS A 351 -22.78 13.32 17.77
N CYS A 352 -22.32 12.07 17.90
CA CYS A 352 -22.81 10.94 17.10
C CYS A 352 -23.55 9.88 17.92
N ALA A 353 -23.60 9.98 19.25
CA ALA A 353 -24.16 8.94 20.13
C ALA A 353 -25.64 8.62 19.87
N SER A 354 -26.41 9.57 19.34
CA SER A 354 -27.82 9.38 18.96
C SER A 354 -28.02 8.92 17.50
N ARG A 355 -26.95 8.84 16.71
CA ARG A 355 -26.97 8.45 15.29
C ARG A 355 -26.67 6.96 15.14
N THR A 356 -27.05 6.44 13.99
CA THR A 356 -26.62 5.13 13.50
C THR A 356 -25.30 5.25 12.72
N ASP A 357 -24.55 4.16 12.64
CA ASP A 357 -23.40 4.04 11.73
C ASP A 357 -23.81 4.25 10.28
N SER A 358 -24.96 3.70 9.86
CA SER A 358 -25.53 3.86 8.52
C SER A 358 -25.74 5.32 8.14
N GLU A 359 -26.26 6.16 9.04
CA GLU A 359 -26.40 7.62 8.82
C GLU A 359 -25.05 8.33 8.70
N ILE A 360 -24.05 7.93 9.49
CA ILE A 360 -22.72 8.56 9.48
C ILE A 360 -21.96 8.19 8.20
N LEU A 361 -21.95 6.89 7.84
CA LEU A 361 -21.26 6.40 6.65
C LEU A 361 -21.89 6.95 5.37
N THR A 362 -23.21 6.99 5.29
CA THR A 362 -23.92 7.59 4.15
C THR A 362 -23.63 9.08 4.01
N GLU A 363 -23.60 9.83 5.12
CA GLU A 363 -23.24 11.25 5.11
C GLU A 363 -21.82 11.48 4.60
N VAL A 364 -20.86 10.65 5.00
CA VAL A 364 -19.48 10.70 4.50
C VAL A 364 -19.46 10.47 2.98
N VAL A 365 -20.12 9.41 2.50
CA VAL A 365 -20.17 9.08 1.07
C VAL A 365 -20.83 10.20 0.25
N ALA A 366 -21.91 10.79 0.75
CA ALA A 366 -22.60 11.89 0.09
C ALA A 366 -21.70 13.13 -0.05
N VAL A 367 -20.95 13.48 0.99
CA VAL A 367 -19.99 14.61 0.92
C VAL A 367 -18.90 14.36 -0.11
N ILE A 368 -18.42 13.11 -0.20
CA ILE A 368 -17.39 12.73 -1.17
C ILE A 368 -17.94 12.81 -2.60
N GLU A 369 -19.09 12.19 -2.85
CA GLU A 369 -19.73 12.19 -4.18
C GLU A 369 -20.02 13.61 -4.65
N GLU A 370 -20.63 14.44 -3.80
CA GLU A 370 -20.93 15.83 -4.13
C GLU A 370 -19.64 16.63 -4.41
N GLY A 371 -18.62 16.46 -3.58
CA GLY A 371 -17.33 17.12 -3.76
C GLY A 371 -16.68 16.78 -5.09
N VAL A 372 -16.62 15.49 -5.44
CA VAL A 372 -16.05 15.00 -6.69
C VAL A 372 -16.82 15.55 -7.89
N HIS A 373 -18.15 15.39 -7.93
CA HIS A 373 -18.94 15.79 -9.09
C HIS A 373 -19.09 17.30 -9.26
N ARG A 374 -19.02 18.10 -8.18
CA ARG A 374 -18.90 19.56 -8.29
C ARG A 374 -17.59 20.00 -8.95
N GLY A 375 -16.52 19.21 -8.82
CA GLY A 375 -15.25 19.46 -9.50
C GLY A 375 -15.23 18.92 -10.93
N ASN A 376 -15.73 17.70 -11.14
CA ASN A 376 -15.82 17.05 -12.44
C ASN A 376 -17.04 16.09 -12.47
N PRO A 377 -18.12 16.39 -13.22
CA PRO A 377 -19.34 15.56 -13.26
C PRO A 377 -19.15 14.21 -13.95
N GLU A 378 -18.05 14.01 -14.69
CA GLU A 378 -17.75 12.76 -15.40
C GLU A 378 -16.78 11.83 -14.63
N ALA A 379 -16.26 12.30 -13.49
CA ALA A 379 -15.39 11.49 -12.64
C ALA A 379 -16.18 10.36 -11.97
N ARG A 380 -15.54 9.20 -11.75
CA ARG A 380 -16.21 8.07 -11.09
C ARG A 380 -15.97 8.07 -9.57
N VAL A 381 -17.02 7.78 -8.82
CA VAL A 381 -16.95 7.62 -7.36
C VAL A 381 -17.16 6.15 -7.02
N LEU A 382 -16.07 5.45 -6.69
CA LEU A 382 -16.08 4.03 -6.33
C LEU A 382 -16.02 3.93 -4.80
N ILE A 383 -17.03 3.31 -4.18
CA ILE A 383 -17.15 3.19 -2.72
C ILE A 383 -17.10 1.72 -2.34
N SER A 384 -16.12 1.36 -1.51
CA SER A 384 -15.99 0.01 -0.99
C SER A 384 -16.87 -0.22 0.24
N ASP A 385 -17.57 -1.34 0.26
CA ASP A 385 -18.35 -1.83 1.41
C ASP A 385 -17.49 -2.60 2.43
N TRP A 386 -16.18 -2.66 2.24
CA TRP A 386 -15.25 -3.56 2.92
C TRP A 386 -15.43 -3.59 4.44
N GLY A 387 -15.27 -2.45 5.12
CA GLY A 387 -15.34 -2.36 6.58
C GLY A 387 -16.76 -2.24 7.16
N TRP A 388 -17.80 -2.17 6.33
CA TRP A 388 -19.15 -1.91 6.82
C TRP A 388 -19.68 -3.08 7.65
N LYS A 389 -20.36 -2.76 8.76
CA LYS A 389 -20.95 -3.75 9.68
C LYS A 389 -19.95 -4.82 10.13
N GLY A 390 -18.67 -4.46 10.33
CA GLY A 390 -17.62 -5.42 10.68
C GLY A 390 -17.41 -6.48 9.60
N HIS A 391 -17.41 -6.04 8.35
CA HIS A 391 -17.36 -6.89 7.15
C HIS A 391 -18.61 -7.78 6.94
N GLY A 392 -19.72 -7.43 7.59
CA GLY A 392 -20.98 -8.16 7.53
C GLY A 392 -21.89 -7.75 6.37
N ASP A 393 -23.17 -8.07 6.53
CA ASP A 393 -24.26 -7.65 5.64
C ASP A 393 -24.58 -6.16 5.86
N ALA A 394 -24.40 -5.36 4.82
CA ALA A 394 -24.56 -3.91 4.83
C ALA A 394 -25.71 -3.43 3.94
N ARG A 395 -26.64 -4.31 3.56
CA ARG A 395 -27.77 -3.98 2.68
C ARG A 395 -28.67 -2.85 3.17
N GLU A 396 -28.70 -2.58 4.47
CA GLU A 396 -29.47 -1.44 5.01
C GLU A 396 -28.82 -0.07 4.71
N ILE A 397 -27.51 -0.02 4.45
CA ILE A 397 -26.79 1.20 4.10
C ILE A 397 -27.03 1.55 2.62
N ILE A 398 -27.04 0.53 1.76
CA ILE A 398 -27.03 0.68 0.29
C ILE A 398 -28.15 1.61 -0.22
N PRO A 399 -29.44 1.48 0.17
CA PRO A 399 -30.51 2.35 -0.31
C PRO A 399 -30.37 3.83 0.08
N LEU A 400 -29.52 4.14 1.06
CA LEU A 400 -29.30 5.50 1.55
C LEU A 400 -28.20 6.23 0.74
N LEU A 401 -27.39 5.50 -0.03
CA LEU A 401 -26.24 6.04 -0.75
C LEU A 401 -26.66 6.90 -1.96
N PRO A 402 -25.81 7.86 -2.39
CA PRO A 402 -26.01 8.58 -3.64
C PRO A 402 -26.02 7.63 -4.85
N LYS A 403 -26.97 7.80 -5.77
CA LYS A 403 -27.12 6.90 -6.92
C LYS A 403 -25.96 6.95 -7.93
N ALA A 404 -25.22 8.05 -7.95
CA ALA A 404 -24.15 8.28 -8.90
C ALA A 404 -22.84 7.56 -8.53
N ILE A 405 -22.82 6.77 -7.45
CA ILE A 405 -21.66 5.97 -7.06
C ILE A 405 -21.67 4.58 -7.71
N THR A 406 -20.50 3.94 -7.73
CA THR A 406 -20.36 2.50 -7.97
C THR A 406 -20.02 1.81 -6.65
N LEU A 407 -20.85 0.87 -6.22
CA LEU A 407 -20.59 0.07 -5.03
C LEU A 407 -19.58 -1.04 -5.35
N MET A 408 -18.43 -1.03 -4.67
CA MET A 408 -17.40 -2.04 -4.74
C MET A 408 -17.57 -3.03 -3.59
N SER A 409 -17.50 -4.32 -3.89
CA SER A 409 -17.46 -5.40 -2.89
C SER A 409 -16.39 -6.40 -3.28
N VAL A 410 -15.68 -6.93 -2.28
CA VAL A 410 -14.79 -8.08 -2.47
C VAL A 410 -15.62 -9.27 -2.96
N SER A 411 -15.16 -9.88 -4.05
CA SER A 411 -15.92 -10.90 -4.75
C SER A 411 -16.11 -12.16 -3.89
N GLU A 412 -15.03 -12.67 -3.31
CA GLU A 412 -14.91 -14.01 -2.72
C GLU A 412 -15.40 -14.07 -1.27
N TRP A 413 -15.82 -12.94 -0.70
CA TRP A 413 -16.09 -12.83 0.72
C TRP A 413 -17.18 -13.81 1.18
N ASN A 414 -16.91 -14.47 2.31
CA ASN A 414 -17.71 -15.54 2.90
C ASN A 414 -17.86 -16.79 2.03
N LEU A 415 -17.04 -17.00 1.00
CA LEU A 415 -17.04 -18.25 0.24
C LEU A 415 -16.62 -19.41 1.18
N PRO A 416 -17.44 -20.45 1.37
CA PRO A 416 -17.07 -21.60 2.19
C PRO A 416 -15.91 -22.38 1.59
N ILE A 417 -14.93 -22.73 2.43
CA ILE A 417 -13.77 -23.53 2.04
C ILE A 417 -13.51 -24.62 3.08
N GLU A 418 -12.90 -25.72 2.63
CA GLU A 418 -12.37 -26.76 3.50
C GLU A 418 -10.92 -27.07 3.08
N ARG A 419 -9.98 -26.96 4.03
CA ARG A 419 -8.56 -27.25 3.78
C ARG A 419 -8.05 -28.20 4.86
N GLY A 420 -7.66 -29.42 4.46
CA GLY A 420 -7.15 -30.43 5.37
C GLY A 420 -8.13 -30.85 6.47
N GLY A 421 -9.44 -30.86 6.19
CA GLY A 421 -10.50 -31.17 7.16
C GLY A 421 -10.92 -30.01 8.06
N VAL A 422 -10.39 -28.79 7.83
CA VAL A 422 -10.78 -27.59 8.56
C VAL A 422 -11.70 -26.74 7.70
N GLU A 423 -12.94 -26.58 8.14
CA GLU A 423 -13.92 -25.67 7.54
C GLU A 423 -13.58 -24.22 7.90
N SER A 424 -13.69 -23.33 6.92
CA SER A 424 -13.49 -21.89 7.09
C SER A 424 -14.27 -21.11 6.03
N LEU A 425 -14.18 -19.78 6.11
CA LEU A 425 -14.75 -18.85 5.16
C LEU A 425 -13.62 -17.99 4.59
N VAL A 426 -13.65 -17.77 3.28
CA VAL A 426 -12.77 -16.79 2.65
C VAL A 426 -13.11 -15.41 3.20
N GLY A 427 -12.11 -14.70 3.72
CA GLY A 427 -12.22 -13.26 4.00
C GLY A 427 -12.01 -12.49 2.71
N GLU A 428 -10.75 -12.22 2.40
CA GLU A 428 -10.33 -11.42 1.25
C GLU A 428 -9.08 -11.97 0.58
N TYR A 429 -8.75 -11.40 -0.57
CA TYR A 429 -7.52 -11.63 -1.30
C TYR A 429 -7.23 -13.08 -1.68
N SER A 430 -8.27 -13.86 -1.98
CA SER A 430 -8.10 -15.24 -2.44
C SER A 430 -7.93 -15.30 -3.95
N ILE A 431 -6.93 -16.05 -4.41
CA ILE A 431 -6.79 -16.44 -5.82
C ILE A 431 -7.13 -17.92 -6.05
N SER A 432 -7.04 -18.74 -4.99
CA SER A 432 -7.20 -20.19 -5.05
C SER A 432 -8.63 -20.66 -4.75
N SER A 433 -9.47 -19.76 -4.24
CA SER A 433 -10.89 -19.99 -3.99
C SER A 433 -11.68 -19.03 -4.86
N VAL A 434 -12.22 -19.55 -5.95
CA VAL A 434 -12.83 -18.77 -7.01
C VAL A 434 -14.23 -18.29 -6.59
N GLY A 435 -14.43 -16.97 -6.59
CA GLY A 435 -15.71 -16.35 -6.24
C GLY A 435 -16.78 -16.41 -7.36
N PRO A 436 -17.90 -15.67 -7.19
CA PRO A 436 -18.22 -14.83 -6.04
C PRO A 436 -18.71 -15.62 -4.82
N GLY A 437 -18.41 -15.10 -3.64
CA GLY A 437 -18.96 -15.56 -2.36
C GLY A 437 -20.37 -15.03 -2.08
N PRO A 438 -21.07 -15.60 -1.09
CA PRO A 438 -22.47 -15.29 -0.79
C PRO A 438 -22.71 -13.89 -0.20
N ARG A 439 -21.66 -13.16 0.20
CA ARG A 439 -21.78 -11.79 0.73
C ARG A 439 -21.99 -10.74 -0.38
N SER A 440 -21.21 -10.82 -1.46
CA SER A 440 -21.18 -9.79 -2.51
C SER A 440 -22.46 -9.77 -3.34
N LEU A 441 -23.02 -10.95 -3.66
CA LEU A 441 -24.24 -11.11 -4.45
C LEU A 441 -25.44 -10.29 -3.95
N PRO A 442 -25.88 -10.39 -2.68
CA PRO A 442 -27.00 -9.61 -2.18
C PRO A 442 -26.71 -8.10 -2.10
N HIS A 443 -25.44 -7.70 -1.94
CA HIS A 443 -25.05 -6.28 -1.94
C HIS A 443 -25.10 -5.69 -3.35
N TRP A 444 -24.53 -6.38 -4.36
CA TRP A 444 -24.62 -5.97 -5.75
C TRP A 444 -26.07 -5.91 -6.24
N LYS A 445 -26.89 -6.90 -5.85
CA LYS A 445 -28.33 -6.88 -6.15
C LYS A 445 -29.00 -5.63 -5.57
N ALA A 446 -28.78 -5.33 -4.28
CA ALA A 446 -29.35 -4.15 -3.64
C ALA A 446 -28.88 -2.84 -4.30
N ALA A 447 -27.61 -2.76 -4.72
CA ALA A 447 -27.08 -1.58 -5.42
C ALA A 447 -27.77 -1.37 -6.77
N ARG A 448 -27.89 -2.44 -7.59
CA ARG A 448 -28.59 -2.39 -8.88
C ARG A 448 -30.06 -2.04 -8.74
N GLU A 449 -30.77 -2.60 -7.76
CA GLU A 449 -32.18 -2.28 -7.48
C GLU A 449 -32.38 -0.80 -7.08
N ASN A 450 -31.34 -0.15 -6.55
CA ASN A 450 -31.35 1.27 -6.23
C ASN A 450 -30.75 2.17 -7.34
N GLY A 451 -30.39 1.59 -8.49
CA GLY A 451 -29.90 2.31 -9.66
C GLY A 451 -28.43 2.73 -9.60
N MET A 452 -27.61 2.09 -8.77
CA MET A 452 -26.18 2.34 -8.67
C MET A 452 -25.36 1.45 -9.62
N GLY A 453 -24.11 1.87 -9.86
CA GLY A 453 -23.10 1.00 -10.45
C GLY A 453 -22.65 -0.09 -9.47
N THR A 454 -22.13 -1.20 -9.99
CA THR A 454 -21.53 -2.27 -9.15
C THR A 454 -20.15 -2.65 -9.64
N GLY A 455 -19.24 -2.96 -8.72
CA GLY A 455 -17.92 -3.45 -9.07
C GLY A 455 -17.39 -4.46 -8.07
N ALA A 456 -16.38 -5.20 -8.52
CA ALA A 456 -15.76 -6.26 -7.74
C ALA A 456 -14.33 -5.89 -7.35
N GLU A 457 -13.95 -6.19 -6.12
CA GLU A 457 -12.55 -6.23 -5.69
C GLU A 457 -12.09 -7.69 -5.74
N ILE A 458 -10.99 -7.96 -6.42
CA ILE A 458 -10.55 -9.32 -6.81
C ILE A 458 -9.03 -9.43 -6.86
N GLN A 459 -8.49 -10.66 -6.80
CA GLN A 459 -7.06 -10.93 -6.92
C GLN A 459 -6.70 -11.75 -8.16
N PHE A 460 -6.00 -11.15 -9.12
CA PHE A 460 -5.53 -11.86 -10.32
C PHE A 460 -4.01 -11.98 -10.46
N ASN A 461 -3.20 -11.26 -9.68
CA ASN A 461 -1.75 -11.41 -9.75
C ASN A 461 -1.22 -12.25 -8.61
N ASN A 462 -1.45 -11.82 -7.38
CA ASN A 462 -0.90 -12.45 -6.19
C ASN A 462 -1.90 -12.34 -5.03
N THR A 463 -1.51 -12.88 -3.88
CA THR A 463 -2.27 -12.82 -2.64
C THR A 463 -1.33 -12.43 -1.50
N CYS A 464 -1.87 -12.09 -0.33
CA CYS A 464 -1.06 -11.78 0.86
C CYS A 464 -0.15 -12.94 1.26
N GLU A 465 -0.47 -14.17 0.84
CA GLU A 465 0.33 -15.37 1.11
C GLU A 465 1.62 -15.40 0.28
N ILE A 466 1.58 -14.95 -0.99
CA ILE A 466 2.71 -15.02 -1.93
C ILE A 466 2.80 -13.72 -2.75
N ALA A 467 3.02 -12.59 -2.07
CA ALA A 467 3.19 -11.28 -2.70
C ALA A 467 4.63 -11.01 -3.21
N SER A 468 5.55 -11.97 -3.08
CA SER A 468 6.95 -11.85 -3.51
C SER A 468 7.18 -12.13 -5.00
N LEU A 469 6.17 -12.65 -5.69
CA LEU A 469 6.22 -12.93 -7.13
C LEU A 469 5.48 -11.83 -7.91
N PRO A 470 5.89 -11.56 -9.17
CA PRO A 470 5.15 -10.66 -10.04
C PRO A 470 3.69 -11.11 -10.23
N TYR A 471 3.48 -12.42 -10.42
CA TYR A 471 2.17 -13.05 -10.46
C TYR A 471 2.28 -14.56 -10.18
N ILE A 472 1.16 -15.17 -9.80
CA ILE A 472 0.99 -16.63 -9.64
C ILE A 472 0.31 -17.16 -10.92
N PRO A 473 0.90 -18.15 -11.63
CA PRO A 473 0.41 -18.58 -12.95
C PRO A 473 -0.81 -19.50 -12.86
N VAL A 474 -1.99 -18.94 -12.56
CA VAL A 474 -3.28 -19.64 -12.38
C VAL A 474 -4.36 -19.11 -13.32
N MET A 475 -4.02 -19.02 -14.60
CA MET A 475 -4.87 -18.44 -15.65
C MET A 475 -6.24 -19.13 -15.76
N ASP A 476 -6.31 -20.43 -15.46
CA ASP A 476 -7.54 -21.22 -15.42
C ASP A 476 -8.50 -20.77 -14.31
N LEU A 477 -7.99 -20.55 -13.09
CA LEU A 477 -8.78 -20.03 -11.97
C LEU A 477 -9.28 -18.61 -12.24
N VAL A 478 -8.43 -17.77 -12.85
CA VAL A 478 -8.82 -16.41 -13.25
C VAL A 478 -9.92 -16.43 -14.32
N ALA A 479 -9.83 -17.35 -15.29
CA ALA A 479 -10.86 -17.52 -16.30
C ALA A 479 -12.19 -17.99 -15.71
N GLU A 480 -12.14 -18.95 -14.79
CA GLU A 480 -13.30 -19.43 -14.05
C GLU A 480 -13.94 -18.30 -13.24
N HIS A 481 -13.14 -17.51 -12.53
CA HIS A 481 -13.62 -16.41 -11.72
C HIS A 481 -14.31 -15.33 -12.54
N CYS A 482 -13.71 -14.93 -13.67
CA CYS A 482 -14.33 -13.98 -14.60
C CYS A 482 -15.67 -14.52 -15.11
N SER A 483 -15.73 -15.81 -15.49
CA SER A 483 -16.95 -16.44 -15.98
C SER A 483 -18.06 -16.47 -14.93
N ASN A 484 -17.71 -16.81 -13.68
CA ASN A 484 -18.65 -16.82 -12.55
C ASN A 484 -19.18 -15.42 -12.25
N LEU A 485 -18.31 -14.40 -12.29
CA LEU A 485 -18.71 -13.01 -12.06
C LEU A 485 -19.68 -12.52 -13.14
N LEU A 486 -19.35 -12.74 -14.41
CA LEU A 486 -20.20 -12.34 -15.55
C LEU A 486 -21.57 -13.04 -15.53
N ALA A 487 -21.63 -14.29 -15.04
CA ALA A 487 -22.88 -15.01 -14.89
C ALA A 487 -23.72 -14.53 -13.69
N ALA A 488 -23.07 -14.03 -12.64
CA ALA A 488 -23.72 -13.72 -11.36
C ALA A 488 -24.14 -12.25 -11.21
N ALA A 489 -23.41 -11.31 -11.82
CA ALA A 489 -23.67 -9.88 -11.68
C ALA A 489 -23.27 -9.10 -12.93
N ASP A 490 -24.05 -8.05 -13.24
CA ASP A 490 -23.66 -7.03 -14.19
C ASP A 490 -22.69 -6.07 -13.48
N LEU A 491 -21.42 -6.00 -13.90
CA LEU A 491 -20.39 -5.21 -13.23
C LEU A 491 -19.91 -4.07 -14.15
N ASP A 492 -19.65 -2.90 -13.56
CA ASP A 492 -19.10 -1.70 -14.21
C ASP A 492 -17.60 -1.53 -13.98
N ALA A 493 -17.06 -2.20 -12.95
CA ALA A 493 -15.67 -2.07 -12.54
C ALA A 493 -15.12 -3.32 -11.86
N MET A 494 -13.81 -3.49 -11.97
CA MET A 494 -12.99 -4.41 -11.21
C MET A 494 -11.79 -3.65 -10.67
N LEU A 495 -11.60 -3.71 -9.35
CA LEU A 495 -10.33 -3.36 -8.70
C LEU A 495 -9.53 -4.66 -8.59
N ILE A 496 -8.53 -4.79 -9.45
CA ILE A 496 -7.71 -6.00 -9.60
C ILE A 496 -6.43 -5.81 -8.79
N GLY A 497 -6.30 -6.61 -7.74
CA GLY A 497 -5.22 -6.44 -6.79
C GLY A 497 -5.51 -5.42 -5.70
N TRP A 498 -4.69 -5.48 -4.67
CA TRP A 498 -4.56 -4.43 -3.67
C TRP A 498 -3.16 -3.82 -3.77
N THR A 499 -2.56 -3.38 -2.66
CA THR A 499 -1.19 -2.83 -2.61
C THR A 499 -0.08 -3.80 -3.02
N MET A 500 -0.40 -5.08 -3.24
CA MET A 500 0.53 -6.11 -3.70
C MET A 500 0.91 -6.00 -5.19
N GLY A 501 0.34 -5.02 -5.90
CA GLY A 501 0.80 -4.56 -7.21
C GLY A 501 0.15 -5.24 -8.42
N GLY A 502 -0.13 -4.42 -9.43
CA GLY A 502 -0.63 -4.83 -10.73
C GLY A 502 0.49 -5.08 -11.71
N TYR A 503 1.20 -6.21 -11.61
CA TYR A 503 2.09 -6.63 -12.69
C TYR A 503 1.29 -6.92 -13.98
N PRO A 504 1.74 -6.47 -15.17
CA PRO A 504 1.09 -6.79 -16.44
C PRO A 504 1.28 -8.28 -16.77
N SER A 505 0.34 -9.12 -16.32
CA SER A 505 0.48 -10.58 -16.34
C SER A 505 -0.43 -11.26 -17.37
N PRO A 506 -0.13 -12.53 -17.73
CA PRO A 506 -1.06 -13.38 -18.48
C PRO A 506 -2.44 -13.53 -17.83
N ASN A 507 -2.53 -13.46 -16.50
CA ASN A 507 -3.80 -13.52 -15.79
C ASN A 507 -4.71 -12.34 -16.16
N ILE A 508 -4.17 -11.12 -16.16
CA ILE A 508 -4.93 -9.93 -16.56
C ILE A 508 -5.29 -9.98 -18.05
N ALA A 509 -4.39 -10.50 -18.90
CA ALA A 509 -4.68 -10.68 -20.32
C ALA A 509 -5.84 -11.67 -20.57
N VAL A 510 -5.98 -12.71 -19.74
CA VAL A 510 -7.14 -13.62 -19.76
C VAL A 510 -8.41 -12.89 -19.34
N ALA A 511 -8.36 -12.11 -18.25
CA ALA A 511 -9.50 -11.30 -17.82
C ALA A 511 -9.96 -10.30 -18.90
N LYS A 512 -9.03 -9.64 -19.60
CA LYS A 512 -9.34 -8.78 -20.77
C LYS A 512 -10.12 -9.52 -21.86
N ARG A 513 -9.82 -10.80 -22.12
CA ARG A 513 -10.48 -11.57 -23.17
C ARG A 513 -11.89 -12.01 -22.79
N LEU A 514 -12.16 -12.19 -21.50
CA LEU A 514 -13.46 -12.66 -21.00
C LEU A 514 -14.41 -11.51 -20.66
N CYS A 515 -13.89 -10.40 -20.15
CA CYS A 515 -14.68 -9.25 -19.67
C CYS A 515 -14.78 -8.11 -20.71
N GLN A 516 -14.86 -8.45 -22.00
CA GLN A 516 -14.93 -7.51 -23.13
C GLN A 516 -16.34 -7.02 -23.45
#